data_AF-G9K3G1-F1
#
_entry.id   AF-G9K3G1-F1
#
_cell.length_a   1.000
_cell.length_b   1.000
_cell.length_c   1.000
_cell.angle_alpha   90.00
_cell.angle_beta   90.00
_cell.angle_gamma   90.00
#
_symmetry.space_group_name_H-M   'P 1'
#
loop_
_entity.id
_entity.type
_entity.pdbx_description
1 polymer ?
#
loop_
_entity_poly.entity_id
_entity_poly.type
_entity_poly.pdbx_seq_one_letter_code
_entity_poly.pdbx_strand_id
1 'polypeptide(L)'
;ENIVANTVLLKAREGGGGNRKGKSKKWRQMLQFPHISQCEELRLSLERDYHSLCERQPIGRLLFREFCATRPELTRCIAFLDGVAEYEVTPDEKRKACGRRLV
;
A
#
# COMPACT_ATOMS: atom_id res chain seq x y z
N GLU A 1 -1.44 15.58 36.89
CA GLU A 1 -1.63 15.38 35.44
C GLU A 1 -2.59 16.43 34.89
N ASN A 2 -2.27 17.02 33.74
CA ASN A 2 -2.81 18.30 33.31
C ASN A 2 -3.97 18.09 32.32
N ILE A 3 -5.21 18.35 32.75
CA ILE A 3 -6.46 18.13 32.00
C ILE A 3 -6.37 18.63 30.54
N VAL A 4 -5.65 19.73 30.32
CA VAL A 4 -5.40 20.31 29.00
C VAL A 4 -4.74 19.32 28.02
N ALA A 5 -3.71 18.60 28.45
CA ALA A 5 -3.00 17.64 27.59
C ALA A 5 -3.91 16.46 27.21
N ASN A 6 -4.72 15.98 28.16
CA ASN A 6 -5.66 14.89 27.92
C ASN A 6 -6.73 15.28 26.89
N THR A 7 -7.29 16.49 27.02
CA THR A 7 -8.28 17.00 26.07
C THR A 7 -7.70 17.21 24.67
N VAL A 8 -6.47 17.71 24.55
CA VAL A 8 -5.79 17.87 23.26
C VAL A 8 -5.54 16.50 22.61
N LEU A 9 -5.15 15.49 23.40
CA LEU A 9 -4.93 14.13 22.90
C LEU A 9 -6.24 13.49 22.39
N LEU A 10 -7.33 13.61 23.14
CA LEU A 10 -8.64 13.10 22.72
C LEU A 10 -9.08 13.71 21.39
N LYS A 11 -8.92 15.03 21.25
CA LYS A 11 -9.22 15.74 19.99
C LYS A 11 -8.36 15.28 18.83
N ALA A 12 -7.09 14.93 19.07
CA ALA A 12 -6.23 14.37 18.03
C ALA A 12 -6.67 12.94 17.63
N ARG A 13 -7.10 12.12 18.59
CA ARG A 13 -7.60 10.74 18.35
C ARG A 13 -8.91 10.70 17.58
N GLU A 14 -9.82 11.64 17.82
CA GLU A 14 -11.10 11.76 17.08
C GLU A 14 -10.91 12.17 15.61
N GLY A 15 -9.69 12.47 15.17
CA GLY A 15 -9.36 12.83 13.78
C GLY A 15 -8.82 14.24 13.61
N GLY A 16 -8.66 15.01 14.69
CA GLY A 16 -8.12 16.36 14.67
C GLY A 16 -9.03 17.38 13.97
N GLY A 17 -8.46 18.55 13.63
CA GLY A 17 -9.19 19.67 13.03
C GLY A 17 -9.66 19.41 11.59
N GLY A 18 -10.85 18.84 11.43
CA GLY A 18 -11.61 18.77 10.17
C GLY A 18 -11.05 17.76 9.14
N ASN A 19 -11.33 18.01 7.85
CA ASN A 19 -11.11 17.06 6.74
C ASN A 19 -9.65 16.62 6.50
N ARG A 20 -8.67 17.18 7.23
CA ARG A 20 -7.24 16.89 7.05
C ARG A 20 -6.77 15.65 7.82
N LYS A 21 -7.60 15.07 8.69
CA LYS A 21 -7.24 13.87 9.49
C LYS A 21 -5.87 14.02 10.17
N GLY A 22 -5.66 15.15 10.84
CA GLY A 22 -4.40 15.49 11.52
C GLY A 22 -3.24 16.01 10.64
N LYS A 23 -3.36 16.02 9.30
CA LYS A 23 -2.27 16.51 8.42
C LYS A 23 -2.06 18.02 8.52
N SER A 24 -0.79 18.43 8.48
CA SER A 24 -0.38 19.84 8.37
C SER A 24 -0.99 20.50 7.13
N LYS A 25 -1.30 21.81 7.19
CA LYS A 25 -1.81 22.57 6.03
C LYS A 25 -0.85 22.52 4.83
N LYS A 26 0.46 22.35 5.06
CA LYS A 26 1.52 22.32 4.04
C LYS A 26 2.02 20.92 3.69
N TRP A 27 1.33 19.85 4.08
CA TRP A 27 1.83 18.48 3.94
C TRP A 27 2.28 18.10 2.52
N ARG A 28 1.63 18.63 1.48
CA ARG A 28 2.02 18.39 0.08
C ARG A 28 3.38 18.99 -0.29
N GLN A 29 3.71 20.16 0.28
CA GLN A 29 5.02 20.79 0.10
C GLN A 29 6.09 20.00 0.86
N MET A 30 5.75 19.50 2.05
CA MET A 30 6.65 18.68 2.87
C MET A 30 6.99 17.33 2.23
N LEU A 31 6.04 16.75 1.48
CA LEU A 31 6.18 15.45 0.81
C LEU A 31 6.33 15.59 -0.72
N GLN A 32 6.87 16.71 -1.18
CA GLN A 32 7.13 16.91 -2.60
C GLN A 32 8.24 15.93 -3.06
N PHE A 33 8.03 15.28 -4.20
CA PHE A 33 9.04 14.39 -4.75
C PHE A 33 10.29 15.15 -5.21
N PRO A 34 11.48 14.55 -5.04
CA PRO A 34 12.71 15.09 -5.61
C PRO A 34 12.71 14.96 -7.14
N HIS A 35 13.62 15.68 -7.80
CA HIS A 35 13.85 15.51 -9.23
C HIS A 35 14.52 14.15 -9.51
N ILE A 36 14.27 13.55 -10.68
CA ILE A 36 14.74 12.18 -11.00
C ILE A 36 16.26 12.03 -10.90
N SER A 37 17.03 13.09 -11.21
CA SER A 37 18.48 13.08 -11.09
C SER A 37 18.98 12.90 -9.66
N GLN A 38 18.19 13.27 -8.66
CA GLN A 38 18.53 13.11 -7.24
C GLN A 38 18.32 11.67 -6.76
N CYS A 39 17.64 10.83 -7.55
CA CYS A 39 17.40 9.43 -7.22
C CYS A 39 18.49 8.49 -7.73
N GLU A 40 19.45 8.96 -8.53
CA GLU A 40 20.43 8.09 -9.19
C GLU A 40 21.34 7.33 -8.22
N GLU A 41 21.83 7.99 -7.18
CA GLU A 41 22.63 7.33 -6.15
C GLU A 41 21.82 6.24 -5.44
N LEU A 42 20.59 6.56 -5.04
CA LEU A 42 19.68 5.60 -4.42
C LEU A 42 19.42 4.41 -5.36
N ARG A 43 19.18 4.66 -6.65
CA ARG A 43 18.96 3.63 -7.67
C ARG A 43 20.13 2.65 -7.79
N LEU A 44 21.37 3.13 -7.61
CA LEU A 44 22.57 2.28 -7.63
C LEU A 44 22.77 1.51 -6.33
N SER A 45 22.40 2.10 -5.19
CA SER A 45 22.54 1.46 -3.87
C SER A 45 21.49 0.37 -3.60
N LEU A 46 20.32 0.45 -4.25
CA LEU A 46 19.24 -0.51 -4.07
C LEU A 46 19.52 -1.82 -4.81
N GLU A 47 19.46 -2.93 -4.08
CA GLU A 47 19.53 -4.26 -4.65
C GLU A 47 18.29 -4.55 -5.52
N ARG A 48 18.51 -5.15 -6.69
CA ARG A 48 17.45 -5.53 -7.63
C ARG A 48 16.84 -6.88 -7.27
N ASP A 49 16.41 -7.00 -6.01
CA ASP A 49 15.74 -8.20 -5.51
C ASP A 49 14.22 -8.08 -5.71
N TYR A 50 13.65 -9.03 -6.44
CA TYR A 50 12.22 -9.06 -6.72
C TYR A 50 11.39 -9.21 -5.44
N HIS A 51 11.79 -10.11 -4.54
CA HIS A 51 11.02 -10.40 -3.33
C HIS A 51 10.96 -9.17 -2.42
N SER A 52 12.08 -8.46 -2.27
CA SER A 52 12.15 -7.19 -1.55
C SER A 52 11.27 -6.11 -2.21
N LEU A 53 11.49 -5.82 -3.50
CA LEU A 53 10.87 -4.68 -4.18
C LEU A 53 9.38 -4.87 -4.47
N CYS A 54 8.97 -6.07 -4.86
CA CYS A 54 7.62 -6.34 -5.38
C CYS A 54 6.70 -7.06 -4.38
N GLU A 55 7.24 -7.67 -3.32
CA GLU A 55 6.42 -8.41 -2.34
C GLU A 55 6.48 -7.81 -0.94
N ARG A 56 7.70 -7.60 -0.40
CA ARG A 56 7.89 -7.14 0.99
C ARG A 56 7.60 -5.66 1.18
N GLN A 57 7.96 -4.82 0.21
CA GLN A 57 7.76 -3.37 0.29
C GLN A 57 6.35 -3.00 -0.18
N PRO A 58 5.46 -2.44 0.69
CA PRO A 58 4.06 -2.21 0.32
C PRO A 58 3.89 -1.22 -0.85
N ILE A 59 4.67 -0.13 -0.87
CA ILE A 59 4.62 0.86 -1.96
C ILE A 59 5.17 0.25 -3.26
N GLY A 60 6.28 -0.49 -3.19
CA GLY A 60 6.86 -1.18 -4.35
C GLY A 60 5.90 -2.21 -4.94
N ARG A 61 5.24 -3.01 -4.10
CA ARG A 61 4.17 -3.95 -4.49
C ARG A 61 3.00 -3.25 -5.19
N LEU A 62 2.56 -2.10 -4.68
CA LEU A 62 1.48 -1.32 -5.31
C LEU A 62 1.89 -0.81 -6.69
N LEU A 63 3.06 -0.18 -6.81
CA LEU A 63 3.58 0.33 -8.08
C LEU A 63 3.83 -0.81 -9.09
N PHE A 64 4.31 -1.96 -8.63
CA PHE A 64 4.48 -3.14 -9.47
C PHE A 64 3.13 -3.64 -10.03
N ARG A 65 2.08 -3.64 -9.21
CA ARG A 65 0.72 -3.99 -9.64
C ARG A 65 0.13 -2.96 -10.61
N GLU A 66 0.36 -1.67 -10.38
CA GLU A 66 0.00 -0.61 -11.33
C GLU A 66 0.71 -0.82 -12.68
N PHE A 67 2.00 -1.19 -12.66
CA PHE A 67 2.72 -1.57 -13.87
C PHE A 67 2.10 -2.80 -14.54
N CYS A 68 1.83 -3.88 -13.80
CA CYS A 68 1.19 -5.09 -14.35
C CYS A 68 -0.16 -4.79 -14.98
N ALA A 69 -0.94 -3.85 -14.42
CA ALA A 69 -2.24 -3.45 -14.95
C ALA A 69 -2.17 -2.89 -16.38
N THR A 70 -1.01 -2.38 -16.82
CA THR A 70 -0.80 -1.89 -18.19
C THR A 70 -0.69 -3.01 -19.22
N ARG A 71 -0.54 -4.28 -18.79
CA ARG A 71 -0.23 -5.43 -19.64
C ARG A 71 -1.21 -6.58 -19.37
N PRO A 72 -2.13 -6.92 -20.31
CA PRO A 72 -3.20 -7.89 -20.07
C PRO A 72 -2.72 -9.28 -19.60
N GLU A 73 -1.56 -9.73 -20.05
CA GLU A 73 -0.95 -10.98 -19.61
C GLU A 73 -0.52 -10.95 -18.15
N LEU A 74 0.03 -9.83 -17.67
CA LEU A 74 0.46 -9.67 -16.29
C LEU A 74 -0.75 -9.43 -15.37
N THR A 75 -1.72 -8.64 -15.83
CA THR A 75 -2.98 -8.39 -15.10
C THR A 75 -3.68 -9.71 -14.74
N ARG A 76 -3.74 -10.66 -15.68
CA ARG A 76 -4.33 -11.99 -15.43
C ARG A 76 -3.56 -12.76 -14.36
N CYS A 77 -2.23 -12.73 -14.37
CA CYS A 77 -1.41 -13.37 -13.34
C CYS A 77 -1.65 -12.76 -11.95
N ILE A 78 -1.71 -11.42 -11.85
CA ILE A 78 -1.97 -10.74 -10.58
C ILE A 78 -3.37 -11.06 -10.05
N ALA A 79 -4.40 -11.04 -10.91
CA ALA A 79 -5.76 -11.40 -10.53
C ALA A 79 -5.86 -12.85 -10.03
N PHE A 80 -5.12 -13.77 -10.67
CA PHE A 80 -5.04 -15.14 -10.20
C PHE A 80 -4.42 -15.25 -8.80
N LEU A 81 -3.28 -14.58 -8.56
CA LEU A 81 -2.63 -14.57 -7.25
C LEU A 81 -3.54 -13.98 -6.15
N ASP A 82 -4.29 -12.92 -6.47
CA ASP A 82 -5.27 -12.35 -5.54
C ASP A 82 -6.39 -13.34 -5.22
N GLY A 83 -6.88 -14.04 -6.24
CA GLY A 83 -7.90 -15.07 -6.08
C GLY A 83 -7.41 -16.26 -5.24
N VAL A 84 -6.16 -16.69 -5.41
CA VAL A 84 -5.54 -17.72 -4.56
C VAL A 84 -5.41 -17.25 -3.12
N ALA A 85 -4.94 -16.02 -2.90
CA ALA A 85 -4.84 -15.44 -1.56
C ALA A 85 -6.21 -15.35 -0.87
N GLU A 86 -7.28 -15.02 -1.60
CA GLU A 86 -8.65 -15.04 -1.09
C GLU A 86 -9.12 -16.47 -0.78
N TYR A 87 -8.82 -17.43 -1.65
CA TYR A 87 -9.17 -18.84 -1.47
C TYR A 87 -8.55 -19.43 -0.21
N GLU A 88 -7.28 -19.12 0.09
CA GLU A 88 -6.56 -19.62 1.27
C GLU A 88 -7.22 -19.19 2.59
N VAL A 89 -7.81 -17.99 2.62
CA VAL A 89 -8.53 -17.45 3.79
C VAL A 89 -10.04 -17.69 3.73
N THR A 90 -10.55 -18.34 2.68
CA THR A 90 -11.97 -18.64 2.54
C THR A 90 -12.39 -19.77 3.49
N PRO A 91 -13.49 -19.61 4.27
CA PRO A 91 -14.03 -20.68 5.11
C PRO A 91 -14.39 -21.94 4.32
N ASP A 92 -14.24 -23.10 4.95
CA ASP A 92 -14.39 -24.42 4.33
C ASP A 92 -15.71 -24.59 3.56
N GLU A 93 -16.82 -24.05 4.08
CA GLU A 93 -18.15 -24.15 3.48
C GLU A 93 -18.21 -23.48 2.10
N LYS A 94 -17.41 -22.43 1.90
CA LYS A 94 -17.37 -21.64 0.66
C LYS A 94 -16.14 -21.94 -0.19
N ARG A 95 -15.13 -22.61 0.36
CA ARG A 95 -13.83 -22.85 -0.30
C ARG A 95 -13.97 -23.55 -1.64
N LYS A 96 -14.79 -24.61 -1.72
CA LYS A 96 -15.04 -25.35 -2.98
C LYS A 96 -15.66 -24.47 -4.07
N ALA A 97 -16.61 -23.61 -3.70
CA ALA A 97 -17.23 -22.67 -4.63
C ALA A 97 -16.26 -21.58 -5.08
N CYS A 98 -15.41 -21.09 -4.17
CA CYS A 98 -14.35 -20.12 -4.47
C CYS A 98 -13.31 -20.70 -5.43
N GLY A 99 -12.80 -21.91 -5.16
CA GLY A 99 -11.81 -22.57 -6.01
C GLY A 99 -12.29 -22.84 -7.44
N ARG A 100 -13.58 -23.15 -7.63
CA ARG A 100 -14.18 -23.29 -8.97
C ARG A 100 -14.21 -22.01 -9.80
N ARG A 101 -14.05 -20.83 -9.18
CA ARG A 101 -13.98 -19.55 -9.89
C ARG A 101 -12.56 -19.18 -10.30
N LEU A 102 -11.55 -19.87 -9.77
CA LEU A 102 -10.13 -19.66 -10.10
C LEU A 102 -9.67 -20.46 -11.32
N VAL A 103 -10.41 -21.52 -11.67
CA VAL A 103 -10.19 -22.42 -12.83
C VAL A 103 -11.15 -22.06 -13.94
#